data_AF-A0A7C7BN71-F1
#
_entry.id   AF-A0A7C7BN71-F1
#
_cell.length_a   1.000
_cell.length_b   1.000
_cell.length_c   1.000
_cell.angle_alpha   90.00
_cell.angle_beta   90.00
_cell.angle_gamma   90.00
#
_symmetry.space_group_name_H-M   'P 1'
#
loop_
_entity.id
_entity.type
_entity.pdbx_description
1 polymer ?
#
loop_
_entity_poly.entity_id
_entity_poly.type
_entity_poly.pdbx_seq_one_letter_code
_entity_poly.pdbx_strand_id
1 'polypeptide(L)' 'PTIGIGAGGGVDGQVLVLHDMLGINKEFSPRFLRRYANMYEDIKGAVSAYIDDVKSQDFPNEKEQY' A
#
# COMPACT_ATOMS: atom_id res chain seq x y z
N PRO A 1 -6.35 9.87 -28.14
CA PRO A 1 -5.47 9.09 -27.24
C PRO A 1 -6.30 8.12 -26.41
N THR A 2 -5.93 6.84 -26.43
CA THR A 2 -6.58 5.73 -25.73
C THR A 2 -5.77 5.34 -24.51
N ILE A 3 -6.39 5.33 -23.33
CA ILE A 3 -5.77 4.89 -22.06
C ILE A 3 -6.38 3.55 -21.65
N GLY A 4 -5.54 2.53 -21.50
CA GLY A 4 -5.96 1.16 -21.21
C GLY A 4 -5.79 0.76 -19.73
N ILE A 5 -6.71 -0.07 -19.25
CA ILE A 5 -6.54 -0.89 -18.03
C ILE A 5 -6.78 -2.34 -18.43
N GLY A 6 -5.74 -3.18 -18.39
CA GLY A 6 -5.82 -4.56 -18.87
C GLY A 6 -6.07 -4.72 -20.38
N ALA A 7 -5.85 -3.66 -21.18
CA ALA A 7 -6.06 -3.66 -22.62
C ALA A 7 -4.84 -4.12 -23.45
N GLY A 8 -3.76 -4.56 -22.79
CA GLY A 8 -2.48 -4.85 -23.45
C GLY A 8 -1.72 -3.58 -23.88
N GLY A 9 -0.65 -3.75 -24.64
CA GLY A 9 0.28 -2.66 -25.02
C GLY A 9 -0.13 -1.82 -26.23
N GLY A 10 -1.24 -2.11 -26.89
CA GLY A 10 -1.69 -1.44 -28.13
C GLY A 10 -2.43 -0.11 -27.92
N VAL A 11 -2.17 0.58 -26.81
CA VAL A 11 -2.83 1.83 -26.40
C VAL A 11 -1.80 2.92 -26.15
N ASP A 12 -2.21 4.19 -26.20
CA ASP A 12 -1.32 5.34 -26.05
C ASP A 12 -0.79 5.53 -24.60
N GLY A 13 -1.48 4.93 -23.62
CA GLY A 13 -1.07 4.97 -22.22
C GLY A 13 -1.80 3.92 -21.37
N GLN A 14 -1.34 3.77 -20.12
CA GLN A 14 -1.88 2.78 -19.18
C GLN A 14 -2.39 3.48 -17.92
N VAL A 15 -3.40 2.88 -17.30
CA VAL A 15 -3.90 3.29 -15.98
C VAL A 15 -4.05 2.08 -15.07
N LEU A 16 -3.69 2.25 -13.81
CA LEU A 16 -3.94 1.32 -12.72
C LEU A 16 -4.55 2.09 -11.54
N VAL A 17 -5.35 1.41 -10.72
CA VAL A 17 -5.79 1.95 -9.44
C VAL A 17 -4.60 1.95 -8.48
N LEU A 18 -4.31 3.11 -7.89
CA LEU A 18 -3.15 3.31 -7.00
C LEU A 18 -3.10 2.26 -5.87
N HIS A 19 -4.22 2.03 -5.19
CA HIS A 19 -4.31 1.10 -4.06
C HIS A 19 -3.97 -0.34 -4.44
N ASP A 20 -4.42 -0.77 -5.63
CA ASP A 20 -4.16 -2.11 -6.14
C ASP A 20 -2.70 -2.25 -6.58
N MET A 21 -2.18 -1.22 -7.27
CA MET A 21 -0.78 -1.15 -7.70
C MET A 21 0.19 -1.19 -6.51
N LEU A 22 -0.16 -0.53 -5.40
CA LEU A 22 0.63 -0.51 -4.18
C LEU A 22 0.40 -1.73 -3.27
N GLY A 23 -0.52 -2.64 -3.64
CA GLY A 23 -0.79 -3.84 -2.85
C GLY A 23 -1.42 -3.55 -1.48
N ILE A 24 -2.23 -2.48 -1.37
CA ILE A 24 -3.00 -2.16 -0.16
C ILE A 24 -4.15 -3.17 0.02
N ASN A 25 -4.84 -3.51 -1.08
CA ASN A 25 -5.91 -4.50 -1.09
C ASN A 25 -5.35 -5.89 -1.43
N LYS A 26 -5.48 -6.85 -0.51
CA LYS A 26 -4.92 -8.20 -0.68
C LYS A 26 -5.81 -9.13 -1.52
N GLU A 27 -7.13 -8.99 -1.36
CA GLU A 27 -8.14 -9.87 -1.95
C GLU A 27 -8.41 -9.58 -3.43
N PHE A 28 -8.16 -8.34 -3.89
CA PHE A 28 -8.31 -7.97 -5.29
C PHE A 28 -7.00 -8.17 -6.05
N SER A 29 -7.00 -9.09 -7.02
CA SER A 29 -5.82 -9.42 -7.84
C SER A 29 -6.21 -9.83 -9.26
N PRO A 30 -6.73 -8.91 -10.09
CA PRO A 30 -7.04 -9.21 -11.48
C PRO A 30 -5.76 -9.54 -12.25
N ARG A 31 -5.87 -10.37 -13.31
CA ARG A 31 -4.71 -10.88 -14.07
C ARG A 31 -3.81 -9.79 -14.66
N PHE A 32 -4.36 -8.61 -14.96
CA PHE A 32 -3.61 -7.49 -15.54
C PHE A 32 -2.84 -6.66 -14.50
N LEU A 33 -3.09 -6.87 -13.21
CA LEU A 33 -2.49 -6.07 -12.14
C LEU A 33 -1.05 -6.52 -11.90
N ARG A 34 -0.14 -5.55 -11.97
CA ARG A 34 1.20 -5.67 -11.39
C ARG A 34 1.24 -4.90 -10.07
N ARG A 35 1.59 -5.59 -8.99
CA ARG A 35 1.89 -4.95 -7.70
C ARG A 35 3.34 -4.49 -7.69
N TYR A 36 3.55 -3.24 -7.28
CA TYR A 36 4.86 -2.61 -7.15
C TYR A 36 5.32 -2.49 -5.69
N ALA A 37 4.39 -2.67 -4.74
CA ALA A 37 4.66 -2.72 -3.31
C ALA A 37 3.73 -3.73 -2.62
N ASN A 38 4.01 -4.04 -1.36
CA ASN A 38 3.15 -4.83 -0.48
C ASN A 38 2.74 -3.98 0.73
N MET A 39 2.09 -2.85 0.46
CA MET A 39 1.70 -1.90 1.51
C MET A 39 0.77 -2.52 2.54
N TYR A 40 0.03 -3.59 2.22
CA TYR A 40 -0.74 -4.32 3.21
C TYR A 40 0.13 -4.81 4.39
N GLU A 41 1.24 -5.51 4.10
CA GLU A 41 2.11 -6.02 5.17
C GLU A 41 2.89 -4.88 5.85
N ASP A 42 3.32 -3.87 5.10
CA ASP A 42 4.05 -2.74 5.65
C ASP A 42 3.17 -1.91 6.61
N ILE A 43 1.93 -1.60 6.21
CA ILE A 43 0.95 -0.90 7.07
C ILE A 43 0.64 -1.76 8.30
N LYS A 44 0.40 -3.06 8.11
CA LYS A 44 0.13 -3.97 9.22
C LYS A 44 1.28 -3.99 10.23
N GLY A 45 2.52 -4.08 9.74
CA GLY A 45 3.72 -4.06 10.57
C GLY A 45 3.88 -2.75 11.33
N ALA A 46 3.70 -1.61 10.65
CA ALA A 46 3.77 -0.29 11.28
C ALA A 46 2.71 -0.11 12.38
N VAL A 47 1.47 -0.54 12.13
CA VAL A 47 0.40 -0.49 13.13
C VAL A 47 0.69 -1.41 14.32
N SER A 48 1.21 -2.61 14.08
CA SER A 48 1.62 -3.52 15.16
C SER A 48 2.74 -2.93 16.02
N ALA A 49 3.78 -2.37 15.39
CA ALA A 49 4.88 -1.72 16.11
C ALA A 49 4.37 -0.56 16.97
N TYR A 50 3.54 0.32 16.40
CA TYR A 50 2.92 1.41 17.15
C TYR A 50 2.11 0.92 18.36
N ILE A 51 1.35 -0.17 18.20
CA ILE A 51 0.60 -0.78 19.30
C ILE A 51 1.53 -1.26 20.40
N ASP A 52 2.66 -1.87 20.05
CA ASP A 52 3.65 -2.37 21.00
C ASP A 52 4.36 -1.22 21.73
N ASP A 53 4.71 -0.16 21.03
CA ASP A 53 5.33 1.05 21.61
C ASP A 53 4.37 1.73 22.61
N VAL A 54 3.08 1.83 22.28
CA VAL A 54 2.06 2.38 23.20
C VAL A 54 1.86 1.48 24.42
N LYS A 55 1.78 0.15 24.22
CA LYS A 55 1.58 -0.80 25.32
C LYS A 55 2.77 -0.87 26.27
N SER A 56 3.98 -0.70 25.74
CA SER A 56 5.22 -0.66 26.52
C SER A 56 5.50 0.71 27.14
N GLN A 57 4.66 1.72 26.86
CA GLN A 57 4.85 3.11 27.23
C GLN A 57 6.15 3.72 26.68
N ASP A 58 6.69 3.14 25.60
CA ASP A 58 7.83 3.71 24.86
C ASP A 58 7.39 4.89 23.98
N PHE A 59 6.13 4.87 23.51
CA PHE A 59 5.49 6.00 22.83
C PHE A 59 4.33 6.59 23.65
N PRO A 60 4.26 7.94 23.79
CA PRO A 60 5.31 8.91 23.46
C PRO A 60 6.44 8.91 24.52
N ASN A 61 7.68 9.11 24.09
CA ASN A 61 8.82 9.34 24.98
C ASN A 61 9.08 10.83 25.25
N GLU A 62 10.12 11.15 26.03
CA GLU A 62 10.53 12.53 26.37
C GLU A 62 10.73 13.46 25.16
N LYS A 63 11.05 12.94 23.96
CA LYS A 63 11.24 13.75 22.75
C LYS A 63 9.93 14.00 21.99
N GLU A 64 8.86 13.30 22.35
CA GLU A 64 7.57 13.28 21.66
C GLU A 64 6.47 13.98 22.47
N GLN A 65 6.85 14.67 23.55
CA GLN A 65 5.97 15.43 24.45
C GLN A 65 6.56 16.80 24.84
N TYR A 66 5.71 17.75 25.25
CA TYR A 66 6.07 19.10 25.72
C TYR A 66 6.13 19.19 27.25
#